data_AF-A0A3A9BNH4-F1
#
_entry.id   AF-A0A3A9BNH4-F1
#
_cell.length_a   1.000
_cell.length_b   1.000
_cell.length_c   1.000
_cell.angle_alpha   90.00
_cell.angle_beta   90.00
_cell.angle_gamma   90.00
#
_symmetry.space_group_name_H-M   'P 1'
#
loop_
_entity.id
_entity.type
_entity.pdbx_description
1 polymer ?
#
loop_
_entity_poly.entity_id
_entity_poly.type
_entity_poly.pdbx_seq_one_letter_code
_entity_poly.pdbx_strand_id
1 'polypeptide(L)' 'MTLRKIFDLGLVNDDTEIWVRDSDMRVLVHGDWNRELVLEYLDSELECFTWQDDDNFFIDLK' A
#
# COMPACT_ATOMS: atom_id res chain seq x y z
N MET A 1 -6.59 8.69 -5.78
CA MET A 1 -5.60 9.04 -4.72
C MET A 1 -4.36 8.20 -5.01
N THR A 2 -3.14 8.63 -4.65
CA THR A 2 -1.91 7.83 -4.90
C THR A 2 -1.31 7.34 -3.58
N LEU A 3 -0.46 6.31 -3.64
CA LEU A 3 0.18 5.75 -2.45
C LEU A 3 1.10 6.79 -1.79
N ARG A 4 1.78 7.62 -2.60
CA ARG A 4 2.54 8.78 -2.12
C ARG A 4 1.71 9.69 -1.21
N LYS A 5 0.47 10.01 -1.59
CA LYS A 5 -0.40 10.86 -0.75
C LYS A 5 -0.77 10.18 0.57
N ILE A 6 -0.88 8.85 0.61
CA ILE A 6 -1.13 8.11 1.85
C ILE A 6 0.08 8.21 2.78
N PHE A 7 1.29 8.12 2.24
CA PHE A 7 2.53 8.28 3.00
C PHE A 7 2.69 9.71 3.51
N ASP A 8 2.40 10.71 2.68
CA ASP A 8 2.42 12.13 3.08
C ASP A 8 1.42 12.45 4.21
N LEU A 9 0.33 11.68 4.31
CA LEU A 9 -0.67 11.80 5.38
C LEU A 9 -0.24 11.11 6.69
N GLY A 10 0.88 10.37 6.69
CA GLY A 10 1.37 9.66 7.87
C GLY A 10 0.43 8.55 8.35
N LEU A 11 -0.33 7.95 7.42
CA LEU A 11 -1.25 6.87 7.76
C LEU A 11 -0.53 5.57 8.11
N VAL A 12 0.63 5.31 7.50
CA VAL A 12 1.44 4.12 7.71
C VAL A 12 2.73 4.47 8.47
N ASN A 13 3.31 3.52 9.19
CA ASN A 13 4.54 3.66 9.96
C ASN A 13 5.50 2.47 9.74
N ASP A 14 6.61 2.44 10.47
CA ASP A 14 7.64 1.39 10.37
C ASP A 14 7.13 -0.02 10.72
N ASP A 15 6.05 -0.14 11.49
CA ASP A 15 5.45 -1.42 11.90
C ASP A 15 4.34 -1.87 10.92
N THR A 16 3.98 -1.05 9.94
CA THR A 16 2.90 -1.34 8.98
C THR A 16 3.40 -2.27 7.87
N GLU A 17 2.75 -3.41 7.71
CA GLU A 17 2.94 -4.30 6.55
C GLU A 17 2.00 -3.86 5.42
N ILE A 18 2.57 -3.41 4.31
CA ILE A 18 1.82 -2.91 3.16
C ILE A 18 1.63 -4.02 2.14
N TRP A 19 0.40 -4.19 1.66
CA TRP A 19 0.03 -5.16 0.63
C TRP A 19 -0.55 -4.45 -0.58
N VAL A 20 0.16 -4.49 -1.70
CA VAL A 20 -0.32 -3.90 -2.96
C VAL A 20 -0.92 -4.99 -3.84
N ARG A 21 -2.15 -4.79 -4.29
CA ARG A 21 -2.91 -5.75 -5.10
C ARG A 21 -3.42 -5.14 -6.40
N ASP A 22 -3.60 -6.00 -7.40
CA ASP A 22 -4.32 -5.65 -8.62
C ASP A 22 -5.85 -5.69 -8.42
N SER A 23 -6.60 -5.34 -9.47
CA SER A 23 -8.07 -5.35 -9.47
C SER A 23 -8.69 -6.75 -9.33
N ASP A 24 -7.92 -7.82 -9.55
CA ASP A 24 -8.30 -9.22 -9.31
C ASP A 24 -7.96 -9.66 -7.86
N MET A 25 -7.57 -8.73 -6.97
CA MET A 25 -7.08 -8.96 -5.60
C MET A 25 -5.83 -9.84 -5.52
N ARG A 26 -5.05 -9.95 -6.59
CA ARG A 26 -3.75 -10.66 -6.56
C ARG A 26 -2.69 -9.75 -5.96
N VAL A 27 -1.92 -10.27 -5.02
CA VAL A 27 -0.78 -9.55 -4.43
C VAL A 27 0.31 -9.39 -5.47
N LEU A 28 0.65 -8.13 -5.77
CA LEU A 28 1.75 -7.74 -6.64
C LEU A 28 3.05 -7.64 -5.85
N VAL A 29 2.97 -7.03 -4.66
CA VAL A 29 4.06 -6.88 -3.70
C VAL A 29 3.50 -6.76 -2.30
N HIS A 30 4.26 -7.21 -1.30
CA HIS A 30 4.03 -6.86 0.09
C HIS A 30 5.34 -6.61 0.85
N GLY A 31 5.27 -5.82 1.91
CA GLY A 31 6.38 -5.53 2.81
C GLY A 31 6.24 -4.20 3.54
N ASP A 32 7.25 -3.84 4.31
CA ASP A 32 7.35 -2.53 4.95
C ASP A 32 7.40 -1.36 3.92
N TRP A 33 7.07 -0.15 4.39
CA TRP A 33 6.96 1.05 3.55
C TRP A 33 8.29 1.54 2.95
N ASN A 34 9.42 1.08 3.48
CA ASN A 34 10.76 1.47 3.05
C ASN A 34 11.38 0.50 2.03
N ARG A 35 10.70 -0.61 1.71
CA ARG A 35 11.17 -1.53 0.67
C ARG A 35 10.99 -0.93 -0.72
N GLU A 36 12.09 -0.99 -1.48
CA GLU A 36 12.17 -0.51 -2.86
C GLU A 36 11.03 -0.99 -3.76
N LEU A 37 10.49 -2.19 -3.50
CA LEU A 37 9.39 -2.78 -4.29
C LEU A 37 8.02 -2.14 -4.03
N VAL A 38 7.74 -1.63 -2.82
CA VAL A 38 6.51 -0.86 -2.54
C VAL A 38 6.63 0.54 -3.14
N LEU A 39 7.86 1.09 -3.17
CA LEU A 39 8.14 2.40 -3.74
C LEU A 39 7.85 2.48 -5.26
N GLU A 40 7.91 1.35 -5.97
CA GLU A 40 7.56 1.27 -7.41
C GLU A 40 6.10 1.70 -7.68
N TYR A 41 5.22 1.60 -6.70
CA TYR A 41 3.78 1.88 -6.82
C TYR A 41 3.37 3.23 -6.22
N LEU A 42 4.32 4.08 -5.81
CA LEU A 42 4.04 5.36 -5.14
C LEU A 42 3.09 6.27 -5.92
N ASP A 43 3.26 6.29 -7.24
CA ASP A 43 2.53 7.18 -8.13
C ASP A 43 1.36 6.48 -8.85
N SER A 44 1.10 5.20 -8.53
CA SER A 44 -0.06 4.45 -9.02
C SER A 44 -1.37 5.02 -8.45
N GLU A 45 -2.43 5.00 -9.25
CA GLU A 45 -3.76 5.34 -8.77
C GLU A 45 -4.36 4.19 -7.96
N LEU A 46 -4.84 4.51 -6.77
CA LEU A 46 -5.59 3.58 -5.93
C LEU A 46 -7.07 3.63 -6.29
N GLU A 47 -7.66 2.45 -6.33
CA GLU A 47 -9.11 2.26 -6.29
C GLU A 47 -9.59 2.41 -4.85
N CYS A 48 -8.98 1.68 -3.91
CA CYS A 48 -9.25 1.80 -2.48
C CYS A 48 -8.06 1.32 -1.63
N PHE A 49 -8.17 1.50 -0.31
CA PHE A 49 -7.26 0.92 0.67
C PHE A 49 -8.05 0.50 1.91
N THR A 50 -7.53 -0.45 2.68
CA THR A 50 -8.19 -0.97 3.88
C THR A 50 -7.16 -1.38 4.93
N TRP A 51 -7.39 -0.98 6.17
CA TRP A 51 -6.71 -1.52 7.34
C TRP A 51 -7.36 -2.83 7.74
N GLN A 52 -6.55 -3.86 7.97
CA GLN A 52 -6.97 -5.11 8.60
C GLN A 52 -6.19 -5.30 9.90
N ASP A 53 -6.57 -6.32 10.67
CA ASP A 53 -5.90 -6.68 11.92
C ASP A 53 -4.38 -6.91 11.70
N ASP A 54 -3.60 -6.80 12.78
CA ASP A 54 -2.14 -6.97 12.79
C ASP A 54 -1.34 -5.97 11.92
N ASP A 55 -1.73 -4.70 11.93
CA ASP A 55 -1.06 -3.59 11.22
C ASP A 55 -0.88 -3.81 9.71
N ASN A 56 -1.78 -4.60 9.11
CA ASN A 56 -1.78 -4.86 7.68
C ASN A 56 -2.56 -3.78 6.92
N PHE A 57 -1.87 -3.11 5.99
CA PHE A 57 -2.43 -2.07 5.15
C PHE A 57 -2.56 -2.53 3.69
N PHE A 58 -3.78 -2.81 3.27
CA PHE A 58 -4.07 -3.26 1.91
C PHE A 58 -4.37 -2.09 0.99
N ILE A 59 -3.79 -2.13 -0.21
CA ILE A 59 -3.91 -1.15 -1.27
C ILE A 59 -4.35 -1.88 -2.53
N ASP A 60 -5.49 -1.47 -3.07
CA ASP A 60 -6.00 -1.99 -4.33
C ASP A 60 -5.81 -0.92 -5.41
N LEU A 61 -5.05 -1.28 -6.45
CA LEU A 61 -4.78 -0.41 -7.58
C LEU A 61 -5.93 -0.45 -8.61
N LYS A 62 -6.04 0.63 -9.39
CA LYS A 62 -6.95 0.69 -10.54
C LYS A 62 -6.46 -0.08 -11.75
#